data_AF-A0AAD7Z7S9-F1
#
_entry.id   AF-A0AAD7Z7S9-F1
#
_cell.length_a   1.000
_cell.length_b   1.000
_cell.length_c   1.000
_cell.angle_alpha   90.00
_cell.angle_beta   90.00
_cell.angle_gamma   90.00
#
_symmetry.space_group_name_H-M   'P 1'
#
loop_
_entity.id
_entity.type
_entity.pdbx_description
1 polymer ?
#
loop_
_entity_poly.entity_id
_entity_poly.type
_entity_poly.pdbx_seq_one_letter_code
_entity_poly.pdbx_strand_id
1 'polypeptide(L)'
;MQAEKTNISDSVDLWIHLIECADLQTHEDSIQRRMSVAVLPIHYLTNMMNPKYVGKRLSSDQENQAESWLASKHPKWLVSFLTSKIKDKQIYPPSMFADDVI
;
A
#
# COMPACT_ATOMS: atom_id res chain seq x y z
N MET A 1 -27.09 13.26 -6.07
CA MET A 1 -25.72 13.78 -6.17
C MET A 1 -24.79 12.70 -5.64
N GLN A 2 -24.08 11.99 -6.53
CA GLN A 2 -23.00 11.09 -6.12
C GLN A 2 -21.87 11.98 -5.61
N ALA A 3 -21.64 12.01 -4.30
CA ALA A 3 -20.46 12.65 -3.76
C ALA A 3 -19.24 11.89 -4.34
N GLU A 4 -18.38 12.57 -5.07
CA GLU A 4 -17.12 12.02 -5.57
C GLU A 4 -16.27 11.63 -4.36
N LYS A 5 -16.35 10.35 -3.96
CA LYS A 5 -15.53 9.80 -2.89
C LYS A 5 -14.18 9.40 -3.47
N THR A 6 -13.28 10.38 -3.59
CA THR A 6 -11.86 10.12 -3.83
C THR A 6 -11.18 9.87 -2.49
N ASN A 7 -10.58 8.70 -2.34
CA ASN A 7 -9.74 8.36 -1.20
C ASN A 7 -8.26 8.44 -1.60
N ILE A 8 -7.40 8.70 -0.62
CA ILE A 8 -5.94 8.75 -0.81
C ILE A 8 -5.42 7.45 -1.44
N SER A 9 -6.01 6.31 -1.10
CA SER A 9 -5.69 5.00 -1.65
C SER A 9 -5.94 4.87 -3.17
N ASP A 10 -6.87 5.64 -3.73
CA ASP A 10 -7.16 5.62 -5.17
C ASP A 10 -6.00 6.22 -5.99
N SER A 11 -5.21 7.12 -5.38
CA SER A 11 -4.13 7.83 -6.08
C SER A 11 -3.05 6.90 -6.64
N VAL A 12 -2.65 5.88 -5.86
CA VAL A 12 -1.63 4.91 -6.29
C VAL A 12 -2.12 4.10 -7.47
N ASP A 13 -3.36 3.64 -7.42
CA ASP A 13 -3.96 2.83 -8.48
C ASP A 13 -4.13 3.62 -9.78
N LEU A 14 -4.44 4.91 -9.68
CA LEU A 14 -4.48 5.84 -10.82
C LEU A 14 -3.10 6.02 -11.44
N TRP A 15 -2.04 6.20 -10.64
CA TRP A 15 -0.68 6.31 -11.16
C TRP A 15 -0.25 5.04 -11.89
N ILE A 16 -0.50 3.86 -11.31
CA ILE A 16 -0.18 2.58 -11.95
C ILE A 16 -1.00 2.43 -13.25
N HIS A 17 -2.28 2.83 -13.24
CA HIS A 17 -3.11 2.83 -14.45
C HIS A 17 -2.57 3.74 -15.56
N LEU A 18 -2.05 4.92 -15.22
CA LEU A 18 -1.44 5.83 -16.19
C LEU A 18 -0.16 5.23 -16.81
N ILE A 19 0.64 4.52 -16.02
CA ILE A 19 1.86 3.84 -16.49
C ILE A 19 1.52 2.69 -17.44
N GLU A 20 0.47 1.91 -17.11
CA GLU A 20 0.03 0.76 -17.92
C GLU A 20 -0.83 1.15 -19.13
N CYS A 21 -1.19 2.43 -19.28
CA CYS A 21 -2.03 2.91 -20.36
C CYS A 21 -1.26 2.90 -21.70
N ALA A 22 -1.70 2.07 -22.64
CA ALA A 22 -1.07 1.91 -23.95
C ALA A 22 -0.97 3.24 -24.73
N ASP A 23 -1.98 4.11 -24.62
CA ASP A 23 -1.99 5.42 -25.29
C ASP A 23 -0.94 6.38 -24.72
N LEU A 24 -0.45 6.13 -23.50
CA LEU A 24 0.54 6.94 -22.80
C LEU A 24 1.91 6.27 -22.72
N GLN A 25 2.12 5.15 -23.40
CA GLN A 25 3.37 4.38 -23.33
C GLN A 25 4.60 5.21 -23.72
N THR A 26 4.46 6.14 -24.68
CA THR A 26 5.54 7.07 -25.07
C THR A 26 5.95 8.05 -23.97
N HIS A 27 5.13 8.19 -22.92
CA HIS A 27 5.33 9.06 -21.77
C HIS A 27 5.62 8.30 -20.47
N GLU A 28 5.77 6.98 -20.53
CA GLU A 28 5.96 6.11 -19.36
C GLU A 28 7.05 6.65 -18.41
N ASP A 29 8.24 6.94 -18.93
CA ASP A 29 9.36 7.50 -18.15
C ASP A 29 8.99 8.80 -17.43
N SER A 30 8.23 9.68 -18.10
CA SER A 30 7.79 10.96 -17.52
C SER A 30 6.79 10.72 -16.39
N ILE A 31 5.87 9.79 -16.58
CA ILE A 31 4.84 9.42 -15.61
C ILE A 31 5.50 8.76 -14.39
N GLN A 32 6.43 7.82 -14.59
CA GLN A 32 7.19 7.18 -13.50
C GLN A 32 7.98 8.19 -12.68
N ARG A 33 8.66 9.15 -13.33
CA ARG A 33 9.39 10.24 -12.63
C ARG A 33 8.46 11.14 -11.82
N ARG A 34 7.25 11.42 -12.32
CA ARG A 34 6.27 12.22 -11.57
C ARG A 34 5.69 11.43 -10.40
N MET A 35 5.40 10.15 -10.62
CA MET A 35 4.92 9.24 -9.58
C MET A 35 5.93 9.14 -8.44
N SER A 36 7.23 9.01 -8.72
CA SER A 36 8.26 8.88 -7.67
C SER A 36 8.39 10.11 -6.78
N VAL A 37 7.97 11.29 -7.27
CA VAL A 37 7.93 12.53 -6.49
C VAL A 37 6.60 12.71 -5.76
N ALA A 38 5.49 12.33 -6.39
CA ALA A 38 4.14 12.53 -5.86
C ALA A 38 3.74 11.46 -4.82
N VAL A 39 4.16 10.20 -5.02
CA VAL A 39 3.74 9.06 -4.23
C VAL A 39 4.73 8.79 -3.12
N LEU A 40 4.33 9.15 -1.91
CA LEU A 40 5.04 8.82 -0.67
C LEU A 40 4.67 7.43 -0.12
N PRO A 41 5.51 6.80 0.73
CA PRO A 41 5.24 5.48 1.30
C PRO A 41 3.91 5.33 2.04
N ILE A 42 3.40 6.41 2.66
CA ILE A 42 2.07 6.41 3.29
C ILE A 42 0.95 6.14 2.29
N HIS A 43 1.08 6.55 1.03
CA HIS A 43 0.08 6.29 -0.01
C HIS A 43 0.02 4.79 -0.33
N TYR A 44 1.18 4.12 -0.43
CA TYR A 44 1.24 2.67 -0.57
C TYR A 44 0.58 1.98 0.63
N LEU A 45 0.86 2.42 1.85
CA LEU A 45 0.20 1.90 3.05
C LEU A 45 -1.33 2.05 2.99
N THR A 46 -1.84 3.22 2.59
CA THR A 46 -3.30 3.41 2.45
C THR A 46 -3.91 2.54 1.36
N ASN A 47 -3.19 2.27 0.27
CA ASN A 47 -3.63 1.33 -0.77
C ASN A 47 -3.66 -0.11 -0.25
N MET A 48 -2.66 -0.54 0.54
CA MET A 48 -2.64 -1.84 1.20
C MET A 48 -3.79 -2.04 2.20
N MET A 49 -4.15 -0.99 2.96
CA MET A 49 -5.22 -1.06 3.96
C MET A 49 -6.62 -0.89 3.37
N ASN A 50 -6.75 -0.39 2.14
CA ASN A 50 -8.06 -0.19 1.53
C ASN A 50 -8.64 -1.55 1.04
N PRO A 51 -9.85 -1.94 1.48
CA PRO A 51 -10.48 -3.20 1.06
C PRO A 51 -10.66 -3.36 -0.46
N LYS A 52 -10.74 -2.26 -1.21
CA LYS A 52 -10.84 -2.24 -2.66
C LYS A 52 -9.55 -2.72 -3.33
N TYR A 53 -8.39 -2.30 -2.80
CA TYR A 53 -7.10 -2.47 -3.45
C TYR A 53 -6.26 -3.57 -2.81
N VAL A 54 -6.17 -3.60 -1.47
CA VAL A 54 -5.44 -4.60 -0.70
C VAL A 54 -4.00 -4.79 -1.19
N GLY A 55 -3.39 -3.71 -1.71
CA GLY A 55 -2.04 -3.72 -2.26
C GLY A 55 -1.85 -4.55 -3.53
N LYS A 56 -2.91 -5.05 -4.18
CA LYS A 56 -2.83 -6.05 -5.27
C LYS A 56 -1.92 -5.68 -6.44
N ARG A 57 -1.78 -4.38 -6.74
CA ARG A 57 -0.99 -3.87 -7.87
C ARG A 57 0.37 -3.31 -7.44
N LEU A 58 0.69 -3.35 -6.16
CA LEU A 58 1.98 -2.88 -5.66
C LEU A 58 3.07 -3.91 -5.96
N SER A 59 4.26 -3.41 -6.27
CA SER A 59 5.46 -4.25 -6.30
C SER A 59 5.92 -4.57 -4.87
N SER A 60 6.72 -5.64 -4.71
CA SER A 60 7.32 -5.98 -3.42
C SER A 60 8.17 -4.84 -2.84
N ASP A 61 8.82 -4.05 -3.70
CA ASP A 61 9.57 -2.88 -3.25
C ASP A 61 8.66 -1.78 -2.68
N GLN A 62 7.52 -1.50 -3.32
CA GLN A 62 6.54 -0.54 -2.82
C GLN A 62 5.90 -0.99 -1.50
N GLU A 63 5.61 -2.29 -1.35
CA GLU A 63 5.15 -2.85 -0.08
C GLU A 63 6.21 -2.68 1.02
N ASN A 64 7.47 -3.01 0.73
CA ASN A 64 8.57 -2.86 1.68
C ASN A 64 8.79 -1.41 2.10
N GLN A 65 8.65 -0.45 1.17
CA GLN A 65 8.71 0.98 1.49
C GLN A 65 7.58 1.39 2.45
N ALA A 66 6.36 0.90 2.23
CA ALA A 66 5.21 1.17 3.09
C ALA A 66 5.42 0.62 4.51
N GLU A 67 5.86 -0.63 4.60
CA GLU A 67 6.13 -1.33 5.87
C GLU A 67 7.29 -0.68 6.62
N SER A 68 8.39 -0.36 5.94
CA SER A 68 9.54 0.34 6.53
C SER A 68 9.16 1.73 7.04
N TRP A 69 8.33 2.45 6.28
CA TRP A 69 7.82 3.74 6.70
C TRP A 69 6.95 3.62 7.95
N LEU A 70 6.04 2.64 8.00
CA LEU A 70 5.18 2.39 9.15
C LEU A 70 5.99 2.01 10.40
N ALA A 71 6.97 1.12 10.24
CA ALA A 71 7.89 0.74 11.31
C ALA A 71 8.66 1.94 11.85
N SER A 72 9.12 2.85 10.97
CA SER A 72 9.89 4.03 11.37
C SER A 72 9.06 5.12 12.06
N LYS A 73 7.81 5.34 11.60
CA LYS A 73 6.96 6.45 12.07
C LYS A 73 5.99 6.05 13.17
N HIS A 74 5.43 4.85 13.09
CA HIS A 74 4.40 4.33 13.98
C HIS A 74 4.65 2.86 14.33
N PRO A 75 5.77 2.50 14.98
CA PRO A 75 6.16 1.11 15.24
C PRO A 75 5.09 0.31 15.99
N LYS A 76 4.33 0.96 16.88
CA LYS A 76 3.23 0.33 17.64
C LYS A 76 2.12 -0.23 16.74
N TRP A 77 1.94 0.32 15.56
CA TRP A 77 0.89 -0.07 14.63
C TRP A 77 1.34 -1.15 13.65
N LEU A 78 2.64 -1.43 13.56
CA LEU A 78 3.20 -2.40 12.64
C LEU A 78 2.63 -3.81 12.90
N VAL A 79 2.59 -4.24 14.15
CA VAL A 79 2.05 -5.56 14.53
C VAL A 79 0.59 -5.71 14.13
N SER A 80 -0.24 -4.70 14.41
CA SER A 80 -1.66 -4.69 14.02
C SER A 80 -1.83 -4.72 12.50
N PHE A 81 -1.00 -3.96 11.78
CA PHE A 81 -0.99 -3.94 10.32
C PHE A 81 -0.61 -5.31 9.73
N LEU A 82 0.48 -5.92 10.19
CA LEU A 82 0.92 -7.24 9.72
C LEU A 82 -0.13 -8.30 10.02
N THR A 83 -0.73 -8.27 11.20
CA THR A 83 -1.84 -9.17 11.57
C THR A 83 -3.04 -9.01 10.61
N SER A 84 -3.32 -7.79 10.16
CA SER A 84 -4.39 -7.54 9.19
C SER A 84 -4.08 -8.07 7.77
N LYS A 85 -2.80 -8.22 7.42
CA LYS A 85 -2.33 -8.75 6.12
C LYS A 85 -2.47 -10.28 6.04
N ILE A 86 -2.54 -10.97 7.17
CA ILE A 86 -2.62 -12.44 7.24
C ILE A 86 -3.97 -12.92 6.70
N LYS A 87 -3.93 -13.56 5.52
CA LYS A 87 -5.09 -14.18 4.89
C LYS A 87 -5.41 -15.55 5.46
N ASP A 88 -4.39 -16.27 5.95
CA ASP A 88 -4.53 -17.63 6.48
C ASP A 88 -4.27 -17.67 7.99
N LYS A 89 -5.34 -17.42 8.74
CA LYS A 89 -5.30 -17.38 10.20
C LYS A 89 -5.15 -18.77 10.85
N GLN A 90 -5.30 -19.85 10.07
CA GLN A 90 -5.11 -21.21 10.58
C GLN A 90 -3.64 -21.58 10.64
N ILE A 91 -2.84 -21.11 9.67
CA ILE A 91 -1.39 -21.34 9.62
C ILE A 91 -0.63 -20.30 10.44
N TYR A 92 -1.07 -19.03 10.40
CA TYR A 92 -0.43 -17.92 11.12
C TYR A 92 -1.43 -17.27 12.09
N PRO A 93 -1.64 -17.88 13.28
CA PRO A 93 -2.58 -17.33 14.25
C PRO A 93 -2.07 -15.98 14.78
N PRO A 94 -2.97 -15.01 15.04
CA PRO A 94 -2.60 -13.69 15.57
C PRO A 94 -1.78 -13.73 16.87
N SER A 95 -1.90 -14.81 17.65
CA SER A 95 -1.10 -15.04 18.86
C SER A 95 0.40 -15.16 18.59
N MET A 96 0.85 -15.48 17.37
CA MET A 96 2.28 -15.47 17.01
C MET A 96 2.91 -14.08 17.08
N PHE A 97 2.10 -13.03 17.06
CA PHE A 97 2.55 -11.65 17.10
C PHE A 97 2.19 -10.95 18.41
N ALA A 98 1.64 -11.69 19.39
CA ALA A 98 1.50 -11.19 20.74
C ALA A 98 2.87 -11.20 21.41
N ASP A 99 3.30 -10.07 21.96
CA ASP A 99 4.46 -10.04 22.85
C ASP A 99 4.12 -10.89 24.07
N ASP A 100 4.61 -12.13 24.11
CA ASP A 100 4.63 -12.91 25.34
C ASP A 100 5.54 -12.19 26.34
N VAL A 101 4.90 -11.42 27.24
CA VAL A 101 5.53 -10.96 28.48
C VAL A 101 5.68 -12.19 29.37
N ILE A 102 6.88 -12.78 29.36
CA ILE A 102 7.37 -13.60 30.47
C ILE A 102 8.20 -12.70 31.38
#